data_AF-A0A951K9E1-F1
#
_entry.id   AF-A0A951K9E1-F1
#
_cell.length_a   1.000
_cell.length_b   1.000
_cell.length_c   1.000
_cell.angle_alpha   90.00
_cell.angle_beta   90.00
_cell.angle_gamma   90.00
#
_symmetry.space_group_name_H-M   'P 1'
#
loop_
_entity.id
_entity.type
_entity.pdbx_description
1 polymer ?
#
loop_
_entity_poly.entity_id
_entity_poly.type
_entity_poly.pdbx_seq_one_letter_code
_entity_poly.pdbx_strand_id
1 'polypeptide(L)'
;MDRPPSQRRRSPVRVLAVWLALACVVLAGCTAAEDTSEQADGDATTDSGALADPGDCIVVDMAVSSEKIDLLTDLAAEFNGSDEATVDGSCVFVRPASKASGAAMRLLADGWPDGQAEGPRPVIWSPASSAWGAILNQLRTTAGEPEMVGEGRPFMLTPLVIAMPQPMAEALGHPDTPIGWADILELARSDEGWGAFGHPEWGPFRLGKTNPNFSTSGLSALIAQYYAATGSTDELTTEDLARTDVQRFATDIESAVVHYGDTTLTFLNNLARNDARGTALTYASAVAVEEVSLINYNRGNPDGVLEPGEELIEPKVPLVAIYPEEGTLFSDNPFFVLDADWVTPEQRAAAELFEEFVQRPANQRRVLEFGFRPGNPRVAVGAPISAEFGVDPEQPQTTLDVPDPGVLVELLERWDTQRKAARVLLVLDVSGSMGDPAGVGSATKLELAIDAAGASLDQFADRDAVGLRIFSTELEGPGSQTDLLDLVPIGPIDGRRDQLRARLEGLTPVLGTPLYDVTADSYERMVDEYEADRINAVVLLTDGRNDDPDGQYDLSALLEQLT
;
A
#
# COMPACT_ATOMS: atom_id res chain seq x y z
N MET A 1 -65.75 -11.12 -15.56
CA MET A 1 -64.40 -11.61 -15.20
C MET A 1 -63.56 -11.55 -16.45
N ASP A 2 -62.24 -11.38 -16.26
CA ASP A 2 -61.18 -11.14 -17.26
C ASP A 2 -60.87 -9.66 -17.57
N ARG A 3 -59.90 -9.15 -16.79
CA ARG A 3 -59.11 -7.94 -17.03
C ARG A 3 -58.04 -8.22 -18.10
N PRO A 4 -57.67 -7.25 -18.95
CA PRO A 4 -56.52 -7.39 -19.85
C PRO A 4 -55.19 -7.21 -19.09
N PRO A 5 -54.07 -7.70 -19.63
CA PRO A 5 -52.77 -7.68 -18.95
C PRO A 5 -52.19 -6.27 -18.89
N SER A 6 -51.65 -5.90 -17.72
CA SER A 6 -50.99 -4.62 -17.46
C SER A 6 -49.62 -4.57 -18.13
N GLN A 7 -49.43 -3.65 -19.08
CA GLN A 7 -48.11 -3.22 -19.53
C GLN A 7 -47.36 -2.56 -18.37
N ARG A 8 -46.32 -3.22 -17.85
CA ARG A 8 -45.33 -2.61 -16.96
C ARG A 8 -44.51 -1.61 -17.78
N ARG A 9 -44.74 -0.31 -17.56
CA ARG A 9 -43.82 0.74 -18.00
C ARG A 9 -42.49 0.52 -17.26
N ARG A 10 -41.41 0.25 -18.01
CA ARG A 10 -40.04 0.37 -17.50
C ARG A 10 -39.79 1.86 -17.24
N SER A 11 -39.57 2.21 -15.97
CA SER A 11 -38.98 3.51 -15.59
C SER A 11 -37.53 3.57 -16.08
N PRO A 12 -37.01 4.75 -16.45
CA PRO A 12 -35.60 4.89 -16.76
C PRO A 12 -34.81 4.65 -15.47
N VAL A 13 -33.99 3.61 -15.48
CA VAL A 13 -32.97 3.36 -14.44
C VAL A 13 -32.00 4.54 -14.51
N ARG A 14 -31.86 5.27 -13.40
CA ARG A 14 -30.77 6.23 -13.22
C ARG A 14 -29.49 5.41 -13.21
N VAL A 15 -28.62 5.63 -14.20
CA VAL A 15 -27.29 5.04 -14.26
C VAL A 15 -26.51 5.58 -13.06
N LEU A 16 -26.33 4.72 -12.04
CA LEU A 16 -25.43 4.97 -10.93
C LEU A 16 -24.08 4.39 -11.37
N ALA A 17 -23.06 5.23 -11.55
CA ALA A 17 -21.73 4.76 -11.91
C ALA A 17 -21.12 4.03 -10.69
N VAL A 18 -20.97 2.71 -10.79
CA VAL A 18 -20.34 1.85 -9.77
C VAL A 18 -18.89 1.63 -10.16
N TRP A 19 -17.96 1.97 -9.26
CA TRP A 19 -16.53 2.01 -9.55
C TRP A 19 -15.82 0.74 -9.08
N LEU A 20 -15.13 0.07 -10.00
CA LEU A 20 -14.29 -1.10 -9.75
C LEU A 20 -12.88 -0.67 -9.33
N ALA A 21 -12.42 -1.19 -8.20
CA ALA A 21 -10.99 -1.29 -7.89
C ALA A 21 -10.57 -2.75 -8.14
N LEU A 22 -9.93 -3.01 -9.28
CA LEU A 22 -9.34 -4.31 -9.57
C LEU A 22 -7.92 -4.31 -9.01
N ALA A 23 -7.72 -4.85 -7.81
CA ALA A 23 -6.40 -5.08 -7.25
C ALA A 23 -5.90 -6.45 -7.75
N CYS A 24 -5.14 -6.45 -8.85
CA CYS A 24 -4.39 -7.64 -9.27
C CYS A 24 -3.09 -7.72 -8.46
N VAL A 25 -3.03 -8.63 -7.49
CA VAL A 25 -1.76 -9.10 -6.93
C VAL A 25 -1.20 -10.10 -7.93
N VAL A 26 -0.27 -9.66 -8.78
CA VAL A 26 0.45 -10.55 -9.70
C VAL A 26 1.57 -11.19 -8.91
N LEU A 27 1.43 -12.48 -8.59
CA LEU A 27 2.56 -13.31 -8.16
C LEU A 27 3.38 -13.63 -9.42
N ALA A 28 4.53 -12.98 -9.57
CA ALA A 28 5.43 -13.21 -10.69
C ALA A 28 6.07 -14.61 -10.58
N GLY A 29 5.50 -15.58 -11.30
CA GLY A 29 6.11 -16.89 -11.54
C GLY A 29 6.90 -16.88 -12.85
N CYS A 30 8.22 -16.94 -12.77
CA CYS A 30 9.11 -17.04 -13.92
C CYS A 30 8.78 -18.27 -14.78
N THR A 31 8.53 -18.08 -16.06
CA THR A 31 8.39 -19.19 -17.03
C THR A 31 9.66 -19.28 -17.89
N ALA A 32 10.34 -20.42 -17.81
CA ALA A 32 11.42 -20.77 -18.72
C ALA A 32 10.82 -21.60 -19.88
N ALA A 33 10.88 -21.06 -21.10
CA ALA A 33 10.60 -21.81 -22.31
C ALA A 33 11.91 -22.43 -22.82
N GLU A 34 11.94 -23.75 -22.94
CA GLU A 34 12.99 -24.50 -23.64
C GLU A 34 12.87 -24.25 -25.15
N ASP A 35 13.94 -23.75 -25.77
CA ASP A 35 14.25 -24.12 -27.15
C ASP A 35 15.76 -24.13 -27.41
N THR A 36 16.17 -25.04 -28.28
CA THR A 36 17.54 -25.56 -28.39
C THR A 36 18.42 -24.82 -29.41
N SER A 37 19.72 -24.76 -29.08
CA SER A 37 20.93 -24.72 -29.95
C SER A 37 21.79 -23.43 -30.05
N GLU A 38 23.09 -23.66 -29.83
CA GLU A 38 24.31 -22.91 -30.25
C GLU A 38 24.77 -21.64 -29.48
N GLN A 39 25.39 -21.88 -28.32
CA GLN A 39 26.74 -21.41 -27.91
C GLN A 39 27.27 -20.05 -28.43
N ALA A 40 27.18 -19.01 -27.58
CA ALA A 40 28.16 -17.93 -27.47
C ALA A 40 28.08 -17.26 -26.08
N ASP A 41 29.24 -17.06 -25.46
CA ASP A 41 29.45 -16.46 -24.13
C ASP A 41 28.77 -15.10 -23.94
N GLY A 42 28.12 -14.92 -22.78
CA GLY A 42 27.53 -13.66 -22.33
C GLY A 42 26.73 -13.88 -21.05
N ASP A 43 27.43 -13.96 -19.92
CA ASP A 43 26.83 -14.08 -18.59
C ASP A 43 26.10 -12.77 -18.24
N ALA A 44 24.78 -12.82 -18.26
CA ALA A 44 23.89 -11.77 -17.78
C ALA A 44 22.64 -12.46 -17.22
N THR A 45 22.78 -13.02 -16.02
CA THR A 45 21.65 -13.45 -15.21
C THR A 45 20.94 -12.23 -14.65
N THR A 46 19.64 -12.20 -14.87
CA THR A 46 18.61 -11.32 -14.32
C THR A 46 18.70 -11.20 -12.80
N ASP A 47 18.99 -10.00 -12.30
CA ASP A 47 19.11 -9.68 -10.87
C ASP A 47 17.93 -8.80 -10.41
N SER A 48 17.07 -9.38 -9.59
CA SER A 48 16.14 -8.65 -8.74
C SER A 48 16.85 -8.34 -7.42
N GLY A 49 17.58 -7.22 -7.36
CA GLY A 49 17.99 -6.56 -6.11
C GLY A 49 18.81 -7.37 -5.09
N ALA A 50 19.44 -8.49 -5.46
CA ALA A 50 20.24 -9.26 -4.52
C ALA A 50 21.68 -8.75 -4.55
N LEU A 51 22.03 -7.89 -3.58
CA LEU A 51 23.44 -7.57 -3.32
C LEU A 51 24.25 -8.88 -3.17
N ALA A 52 25.42 -8.92 -3.83
CA ALA A 52 26.26 -10.09 -4.00
C ALA A 52 26.61 -10.85 -2.70
N ASP A 53 27.15 -12.07 -2.82
CA ASP A 53 27.59 -12.88 -1.67
C ASP A 53 28.55 -12.09 -0.75
N PRO A 54 28.20 -11.87 0.53
CA PRO A 54 29.00 -11.08 1.46
C PRO A 54 30.36 -11.72 1.81
N GLY A 55 30.59 -12.98 1.43
CA GLY A 55 31.82 -13.71 1.77
C GLY A 55 32.05 -13.72 3.28
N ASP A 56 33.28 -13.40 3.69
CA ASP A 56 33.70 -13.38 5.11
C ASP A 56 33.51 -12.00 5.79
N CYS A 57 32.74 -11.08 5.19
CA CYS A 57 32.52 -9.74 5.75
C CYS A 57 31.54 -9.73 6.93
N ILE A 58 31.65 -8.70 7.77
CA ILE A 58 30.63 -8.38 8.79
C ILE A 58 29.38 -7.91 8.06
N VAL A 59 28.32 -8.74 8.10
CA VAL A 59 27.05 -8.43 7.43
C VAL A 59 26.19 -7.54 8.33
N VAL A 60 25.77 -6.40 7.76
CA VAL A 60 24.80 -5.47 8.34
C VAL A 60 23.51 -5.58 7.55
N ASP A 61 22.65 -6.49 7.97
CA ASP A 61 21.31 -6.63 7.40
C ASP A 61 20.44 -5.43 7.79
N MET A 62 19.74 -4.83 6.83
CA MET A 62 18.86 -3.69 7.08
C MET A 62 17.43 -3.97 6.64
N ALA A 63 16.47 -3.64 7.50
CA ALA A 63 15.06 -3.55 7.12
C ALA A 63 14.73 -2.08 6.83
N VAL A 64 14.33 -1.76 5.59
CA VAL A 64 14.14 -0.39 5.12
C VAL A 64 12.77 -0.21 4.49
N SER A 65 12.12 0.93 4.71
CA SER A 65 10.83 1.22 4.08
C SER A 65 10.94 1.30 2.55
N SER A 66 9.84 0.99 1.86
CA SER A 66 9.89 0.65 0.43
C SER A 66 10.26 1.84 -0.47
N GLU A 67 9.92 3.07 -0.08
CA GLU A 67 10.18 4.28 -0.86
C GLU A 67 11.67 4.65 -0.97
N LYS A 68 12.54 4.05 -0.14
CA LYS A 68 13.97 4.35 -0.11
C LYS A 68 14.87 3.19 -0.53
N ILE A 69 14.30 2.05 -0.93
CA ILE A 69 15.07 0.83 -1.17
C ILE A 69 16.14 1.05 -2.25
N ASP A 70 15.79 1.71 -3.36
CA ASP A 70 16.73 1.96 -4.46
C ASP A 70 17.89 2.85 -4.02
N LEU A 71 17.58 3.96 -3.32
CA LEU A 71 18.58 4.87 -2.78
C LEU A 71 19.56 4.16 -1.83
N LEU A 72 19.03 3.37 -0.88
CA LEU A 72 19.87 2.67 0.09
C LEU A 72 20.64 1.51 -0.53
N THR A 73 20.08 0.84 -1.55
CA THR A 73 20.78 -0.20 -2.30
C THR A 73 21.97 0.39 -3.06
N ASP A 74 21.77 1.54 -3.72
CA ASP A 74 22.84 2.26 -4.41
C ASP A 74 23.95 2.72 -3.46
N LEU A 75 23.57 3.31 -2.32
CA LEU A 75 24.53 3.77 -1.32
C LEU A 75 25.25 2.60 -0.64
N ALA A 76 24.56 1.48 -0.41
CA ALA A 76 25.17 0.25 0.12
C ALA A 76 26.15 -0.35 -0.90
N ALA A 77 25.82 -0.38 -2.19
CA ALA A 77 26.71 -0.86 -3.23
C ALA A 77 28.00 -0.02 -3.32
N GLU A 78 27.88 1.32 -3.27
CA GLU A 78 29.04 2.23 -3.22
C GLU A 78 29.89 2.01 -1.96
N PHE A 79 29.23 1.92 -0.80
CA PHE A 79 29.92 1.69 0.47
C PHE A 79 30.66 0.35 0.48
N ASN A 80 29.98 -0.76 0.16
CA ASN A 80 30.52 -2.11 0.15
C ASN A 80 31.70 -2.26 -0.83
N GLY A 81 31.71 -1.50 -1.92
CA GLY A 81 32.80 -1.47 -2.90
C GLY A 81 33.98 -0.56 -2.52
N SER A 82 33.90 0.18 -1.41
CA SER A 82 34.91 1.16 -1.00
C SER A 82 35.91 0.60 0.01
N ASP A 83 37.13 1.16 0.04
CA ASP A 83 38.13 0.88 1.07
C ASP A 83 37.66 1.27 2.49
N GLU A 84 36.62 2.10 2.57
CA GLU A 84 36.05 2.58 3.82
C GLU A 84 35.11 1.58 4.49
N ALA A 85 34.63 0.56 3.78
CA ALA A 85 33.82 -0.51 4.36
C ALA A 85 34.68 -1.49 5.17
N THR A 86 35.40 -0.96 6.16
CA THR A 86 36.25 -1.75 7.05
C THR A 86 36.14 -1.28 8.50
N VAL A 87 35.96 -2.24 9.43
CA VAL A 87 35.99 -2.02 10.88
C VAL A 87 37.02 -2.98 11.47
N ASP A 88 38.01 -2.44 12.17
CA ASP A 88 39.10 -3.19 12.80
C ASP A 88 39.83 -4.20 11.88
N GLY A 89 39.91 -3.86 10.58
CA GLY A 89 40.56 -4.68 9.55
C GLY A 89 39.68 -5.78 8.95
N SER A 90 38.44 -5.92 9.39
CA SER A 90 37.42 -6.78 8.77
C SER A 90 36.60 -5.97 7.77
N CYS A 91 36.27 -6.56 6.62
CA CYS A 91 35.36 -5.91 5.67
C CYS A 91 33.93 -5.87 6.22
N VAL A 92 33.18 -4.85 5.80
CA VAL A 92 31.76 -4.65 6.13
C VAL A 92 30.94 -4.83 4.85
N PHE A 93 29.78 -5.48 4.97
CA PHE A 93 28.83 -5.63 3.88
C PHE A 93 27.43 -5.27 4.34
N VAL A 94 26.90 -4.17 3.83
CA VAL A 94 25.56 -3.66 4.14
C VAL A 94 24.56 -4.26 3.14
N ARG A 95 23.45 -4.80 3.64
CA ARG A 95 22.42 -5.44 2.82
C ARG A 95 21.02 -4.92 3.15
N PRO A 96 20.53 -3.92 2.42
CA PRO A 96 19.15 -3.44 2.56
C PRO A 96 18.13 -4.44 2.02
N ALA A 97 17.01 -4.57 2.73
CA ALA A 97 15.83 -5.32 2.31
C ALA A 97 14.58 -4.48 2.57
N SER A 98 13.71 -4.40 1.55
CA SER A 98 12.47 -3.64 1.64
C SER A 98 11.48 -4.30 2.60
N LYS A 99 10.95 -3.52 3.54
CA LYS A 99 9.92 -3.93 4.50
C LYS A 99 9.08 -2.72 4.90
N ALA A 100 7.75 -2.82 4.78
CA ALA A 100 6.86 -1.78 5.26
C ALA A 100 7.13 -1.46 6.74
N SER A 101 7.11 -0.18 7.12
CA SER A 101 7.55 0.25 8.46
C SER A 101 6.72 -0.38 9.59
N GLY A 102 5.39 -0.41 9.45
CA GLY A 102 4.53 -1.04 10.44
C GLY A 102 4.65 -2.57 10.47
N ALA A 103 4.93 -3.21 9.33
CA ALA A 103 5.19 -4.65 9.27
C ALA A 103 6.50 -5.00 9.98
N ALA A 104 7.59 -4.27 9.71
CA ALA A 104 8.86 -4.42 10.42
C ALA A 104 8.70 -4.16 11.93
N MET A 105 7.96 -3.11 12.31
CA MET A 105 7.65 -2.81 13.72
C MET A 105 6.97 -4.00 14.42
N ARG A 106 5.95 -4.60 13.81
CA ARG A 106 5.25 -5.77 14.37
C ARG A 106 6.17 -6.98 14.50
N LEU A 107 6.97 -7.27 13.48
CA LEU A 107 7.94 -8.36 13.55
C LEU A 107 8.97 -8.13 14.66
N LEU A 108 9.45 -6.90 14.85
CA LEU A 108 10.37 -6.56 15.96
C LEU A 108 9.70 -6.64 17.34
N ALA A 109 8.40 -6.34 17.42
CA ALA A 109 7.63 -6.51 18.66
C ALA A 109 7.39 -8.00 18.99
N ASP A 110 7.08 -8.81 17.98
CA ASP A 110 6.63 -10.20 18.12
C ASP A 110 7.77 -11.24 18.03
N GLY A 111 9.02 -10.78 17.86
CA GLY A 111 10.21 -11.62 17.94
C GLY A 111 10.78 -12.12 16.60
N TRP A 112 10.34 -11.56 15.47
CA TRP A 112 10.83 -11.76 14.10
C TRP A 112 10.94 -13.26 13.75
N PRO A 113 9.81 -13.91 13.36
CA PRO A 113 9.79 -15.33 13.02
C PRO A 113 10.65 -15.64 11.79
N ASP A 114 10.77 -16.94 11.50
CA ASP A 114 11.64 -17.58 10.50
C ASP A 114 12.18 -16.66 9.39
N GLY A 115 13.51 -16.56 9.31
CA GLY A 115 14.20 -15.72 8.33
C GLY A 115 14.03 -16.15 6.88
N GLN A 116 13.48 -17.35 6.62
CA GLN A 116 13.16 -17.80 5.28
C GLN A 116 11.93 -17.09 4.68
N ALA A 117 10.96 -16.71 5.51
CA ALA A 117 9.76 -15.98 5.06
C ALA A 117 9.92 -14.47 5.22
N GLU A 118 10.54 -14.02 6.32
CA GLU A 118 10.55 -12.60 6.70
C GLU A 118 11.84 -11.86 6.34
N GLY A 119 12.87 -12.59 5.90
CA GLY A 119 14.24 -12.10 5.75
C GLY A 119 15.05 -12.17 7.05
N PRO A 120 16.37 -11.93 7.00
CA PRO A 120 17.24 -11.97 8.17
C PRO A 120 16.83 -10.93 9.21
N ARG A 121 17.10 -11.20 10.49
CA ARG A 121 16.90 -10.21 11.55
C ARG A 121 17.79 -9.00 11.30
N PRO A 122 17.23 -7.78 11.23
CA PRO A 122 18.02 -6.61 10.90
C PRO A 122 18.99 -6.24 12.03
N VAL A 123 20.15 -5.72 11.64
CA VAL A 123 21.04 -4.94 12.50
C VAL A 123 20.57 -3.48 12.53
N ILE A 124 20.17 -2.96 11.36
CA ILE A 124 19.60 -1.62 11.20
C ILE A 124 18.14 -1.74 10.80
N TRP A 125 17.27 -1.00 11.48
CA TRP A 125 15.93 -0.72 10.99
C TRP A 125 15.81 0.76 10.62
N SER A 126 15.44 1.04 9.36
CA SER A 126 15.15 2.40 8.89
C SER A 126 13.70 2.51 8.41
N PRO A 127 12.73 2.69 9.34
CA PRO A 127 11.36 3.00 8.97
C PRO A 127 11.27 4.38 8.31
N ALA A 128 10.16 4.72 7.67
CA ALA A 128 10.01 6.03 7.05
C ALA A 128 9.81 7.15 8.09
N SER A 129 9.36 6.82 9.31
CA SER A 129 9.19 7.76 10.41
C SER A 129 9.64 7.19 11.76
N SER A 130 10.22 8.04 12.59
CA SER A 130 10.52 7.79 14.01
C SER A 130 9.30 7.45 14.87
N ALA A 131 8.08 7.81 14.43
CA ALA A 131 6.83 7.40 15.07
C ALA A 131 6.73 5.87 15.23
N TRP A 132 7.28 5.09 14.28
CA TRP A 132 7.29 3.64 14.38
C TRP A 132 8.21 3.11 15.49
N GLY A 133 9.34 3.79 15.74
CA GLY A 133 10.23 3.45 16.86
C GLY A 133 9.57 3.71 18.21
N ALA A 134 8.83 4.82 18.32
CA ALA A 134 8.01 5.14 19.49
C ALA A 134 6.95 4.05 19.75
N ILE A 135 6.21 3.65 18.71
CA ILE A 135 5.21 2.58 18.82
C ILE A 135 5.87 1.25 19.23
N LEU A 136 7.00 0.87 18.61
CA LEU A 136 7.73 -0.36 18.95
C LEU A 136 8.09 -0.40 20.44
N ASN A 137 8.74 0.66 20.94
CA ASN A 137 9.14 0.73 22.34
C ASN A 137 7.93 0.71 23.29
N GLN A 138 6.83 1.38 22.92
CA GLN A 138 5.59 1.35 23.71
C GLN A 138 5.00 -0.06 23.82
N LEU A 139 4.93 -0.81 22.71
CA LEU A 139 4.42 -2.18 22.72
C LEU A 139 5.31 -3.10 23.56
N ARG A 140 6.64 -3.00 23.40
CA ARG A 140 7.61 -3.82 24.14
C ARG A 140 7.59 -3.54 25.63
N THR A 141 7.64 -2.27 26.04
CA THR A 141 7.60 -1.89 27.46
C THR A 141 6.29 -2.27 28.13
N THR A 142 5.17 -2.20 27.41
CA THR A 142 3.86 -2.70 27.88
C THR A 142 3.87 -4.22 28.08
N ALA A 143 4.57 -4.96 27.23
CA ALA A 143 4.79 -6.41 27.37
C ALA A 143 5.85 -6.78 28.44
N GLY A 144 6.47 -5.80 29.11
CA GLY A 144 7.52 -6.02 30.10
C GLY A 144 8.90 -6.31 29.50
N GLU A 145 9.08 -6.02 28.21
CA GLU A 145 10.34 -6.15 27.49
C GLU A 145 11.07 -4.79 27.43
N PRO A 146 12.41 -4.77 27.31
CA PRO A 146 13.15 -3.53 27.16
C PRO A 146 12.84 -2.87 25.80
N GLU A 147 13.04 -1.55 25.76
CA GLU A 147 13.12 -0.77 24.53
C GLU A 147 14.18 -1.37 23.59
N MET A 148 13.90 -1.32 22.29
CA MET A 148 14.78 -1.89 21.27
C MET A 148 15.48 -0.81 20.43
N VAL A 149 14.93 0.40 20.41
CA VAL A 149 15.46 1.51 19.62
C VAL A 149 15.67 2.76 20.48
N GLY A 150 16.73 3.51 20.22
CA GLY A 150 17.01 4.79 20.87
C GLY A 150 16.48 6.00 20.07
N GLU A 151 17.03 7.19 20.33
CA GLU A 151 16.84 8.37 19.49
C GLU A 151 17.53 8.15 18.14
N GLY A 152 16.81 7.58 17.18
CA GLY A 152 17.32 7.30 15.84
C GLY A 152 17.73 8.58 15.12
N ARG A 153 18.66 8.47 14.17
CA ARG A 153 19.21 9.64 13.48
C ARG A 153 18.52 9.87 12.13
N PRO A 154 17.78 10.98 11.94
CA PRO A 154 17.24 11.33 10.63
C PRO A 154 18.35 11.53 9.60
N PHE A 155 18.21 10.95 8.40
CA PHE A 155 19.15 11.17 7.29
C PHE A 155 18.50 11.79 6.05
N MET A 156 17.18 11.74 5.94
CA MET A 156 16.44 12.37 4.85
C MET A 156 14.99 12.63 5.25
N LEU A 157 14.39 13.65 4.67
CA LEU A 157 13.06 14.10 5.03
C LEU A 157 12.14 14.05 3.81
N THR A 158 10.89 13.67 4.00
CA THR A 158 9.82 13.87 3.02
C THR A 158 8.53 14.18 3.78
N PRO A 159 7.91 15.36 3.61
CA PRO A 159 6.67 15.68 4.28
C PRO A 159 5.52 14.81 3.75
N LEU A 160 4.55 14.54 4.61
CA LEU A 160 3.24 14.08 4.14
C LEU A 160 2.55 15.24 3.40
N VAL A 161 2.00 14.92 2.23
CA VAL A 161 1.20 15.85 1.42
C VAL A 161 -0.11 15.18 1.01
N ILE A 162 -1.11 15.98 0.68
CA ILE A 162 -2.31 15.51 0.01
C ILE A 162 -2.09 15.74 -1.49
N ALA A 163 -1.71 14.69 -2.22
CA ALA A 163 -1.50 14.74 -3.66
C ALA A 163 -2.86 14.85 -4.37
N MET A 164 -3.03 15.88 -5.20
CA MET A 164 -4.27 16.09 -5.96
C MET A 164 -3.96 16.23 -7.46
N PRO A 165 -4.79 15.67 -8.37
CA PRO A 165 -4.74 16.04 -9.77
C PRO A 165 -4.80 17.55 -9.93
N GLN A 166 -3.87 18.14 -10.68
CA GLN A 166 -3.74 19.59 -10.77
C GLN A 166 -5.06 20.32 -11.08
N PRO A 167 -5.91 19.88 -12.03
CA PRO A 167 -7.20 20.54 -12.30
C PRO A 167 -8.16 20.55 -11.10
N MET A 168 -8.12 19.52 -10.26
CA MET A 168 -8.95 19.42 -9.05
C MET A 168 -8.45 20.37 -7.95
N ALA A 169 -7.13 20.47 -7.77
CA ALA A 169 -6.54 21.43 -6.84
C ALA A 169 -6.83 22.87 -7.26
N GLU A 170 -6.72 23.18 -8.55
CA GLU A 170 -7.05 24.50 -9.12
C GLU A 170 -8.53 24.86 -8.90
N ALA A 171 -9.44 23.89 -9.00
CA ALA A 171 -10.87 24.09 -8.72
C ALA A 171 -11.14 24.46 -7.24
N LEU A 172 -10.25 24.07 -6.32
CA LEU A 172 -10.27 24.48 -4.91
C LEU A 172 -9.53 25.81 -4.64
N GLY A 173 -8.86 26.37 -5.66
CA GLY A 173 -8.14 27.65 -5.56
C GLY A 173 -6.64 27.54 -5.29
N HIS A 174 -6.05 26.34 -5.37
CA HIS A 174 -4.60 26.18 -5.31
C HIS A 174 -3.90 26.93 -6.48
N PRO A 175 -2.74 27.59 -6.27
CA PRO A 175 -1.97 27.68 -5.02
C PRO A 175 -2.32 28.88 -4.14
N ASP A 176 -3.24 29.75 -4.55
CA ASP A 176 -3.52 31.01 -3.86
C ASP A 176 -4.36 30.84 -2.59
N THR A 177 -5.15 29.76 -2.51
CA THR A 177 -5.96 29.40 -1.36
C THR A 177 -5.28 28.26 -0.58
N PRO A 178 -5.01 28.43 0.73
CA PRO A 178 -4.61 27.32 1.59
C PRO A 178 -5.72 26.26 1.62
N ILE A 179 -5.33 24.99 1.47
CA ILE A 179 -6.25 23.85 1.51
C ILE A 179 -5.77 22.93 2.63
N GLY A 180 -6.70 22.45 3.45
CA GLY A 180 -6.43 21.62 4.62
C GLY A 180 -7.36 20.41 4.75
N TRP A 181 -7.22 19.69 5.87
CA TRP A 181 -8.09 18.56 6.20
C TRP A 181 -9.55 18.99 6.43
N ALA A 182 -9.78 20.23 6.85
CA ALA A 182 -11.13 20.81 6.93
C ALA A 182 -11.82 20.86 5.55
N ASP A 183 -11.12 21.27 4.49
CA ASP A 183 -11.68 21.29 3.12
C ASP A 183 -11.92 19.86 2.60
N ILE A 184 -11.01 18.94 2.90
CA ILE A 184 -11.19 17.51 2.59
C ILE A 184 -12.43 16.95 3.29
N LEU A 185 -12.69 17.35 4.55
CA LEU A 185 -13.89 16.97 5.26
C LEU A 185 -15.17 17.55 4.61
N GLU A 186 -15.14 18.79 4.14
CA GLU A 186 -16.28 19.38 3.43
C GLU A 186 -16.58 18.62 2.13
N LEU A 187 -15.54 18.29 1.35
CA LEU A 187 -15.66 17.46 0.15
C LEU A 187 -16.17 16.05 0.47
N ALA A 188 -15.66 15.42 1.53
CA ALA A 188 -16.08 14.10 1.99
C ALA A 188 -17.58 14.05 2.36
N ARG A 189 -18.13 15.15 2.89
CA ARG A 189 -19.55 15.27 3.27
C ARG A 189 -20.47 15.72 2.12
N SER A 190 -19.91 16.10 0.97
CA SER A 190 -20.68 16.68 -0.13
C SER A 190 -21.34 15.60 -0.99
N ASP A 191 -22.68 15.53 -0.96
CA ASP A 191 -23.47 14.69 -1.88
C ASP A 191 -23.34 15.13 -3.35
N GLU A 192 -23.00 16.41 -3.61
CA GLU A 192 -22.79 16.95 -4.95
C GLU A 192 -21.40 16.63 -5.50
N GLY A 193 -20.45 16.22 -4.64
CA GLY A 193 -19.06 15.97 -5.00
C GLY A 193 -18.44 17.16 -5.72
N TRP A 194 -17.74 16.87 -6.82
CA TRP A 194 -17.13 17.89 -7.68
C TRP A 194 -18.15 18.73 -8.46
N GLY A 195 -19.43 18.34 -8.47
CA GLY A 195 -20.52 19.15 -9.03
C GLY A 195 -20.67 20.51 -8.32
N ALA A 196 -20.37 20.58 -7.02
CA ALA A 196 -20.38 21.84 -6.25
C ALA A 196 -19.34 22.85 -6.76
N PHE A 197 -18.29 22.36 -7.44
CA PHE A 197 -17.22 23.15 -8.04
C PHE A 197 -17.36 23.27 -9.57
N GLY A 198 -18.54 22.92 -10.12
CA GLY A 198 -18.81 23.03 -11.56
C GLY A 198 -18.29 21.86 -12.40
N HIS A 199 -17.81 20.78 -11.77
CA HIS A 199 -17.22 19.60 -12.42
C HIS A 199 -17.93 18.29 -12.08
N PRO A 200 -19.25 18.16 -12.40
CA PRO A 200 -19.98 16.92 -12.11
C PRO A 200 -19.42 15.69 -12.84
N GLU A 201 -18.67 15.88 -13.94
CA GLU A 201 -18.01 14.82 -14.69
C GLU A 201 -16.90 14.09 -13.92
N TRP A 202 -16.35 14.69 -12.86
CA TRP A 202 -15.37 14.04 -11.98
C TRP A 202 -16.04 13.16 -10.90
N GLY A 203 -17.35 13.36 -10.70
CA GLY A 203 -18.17 12.56 -9.79
C GLY A 203 -17.97 12.92 -8.30
N PRO A 204 -18.22 11.96 -7.38
CA PRO A 204 -18.05 12.19 -5.94
C PRO A 204 -16.57 12.36 -5.58
N PHE A 205 -16.31 13.05 -4.45
CA PHE A 205 -14.97 13.13 -3.89
C PHE A 205 -14.50 11.74 -3.42
N ARG A 206 -13.24 11.42 -3.70
CA ARG A 206 -12.62 10.13 -3.40
C ARG A 206 -11.23 10.34 -2.81
N LEU A 207 -11.05 9.93 -1.55
CA LEU A 207 -9.76 10.01 -0.87
C LEU A 207 -9.02 8.66 -0.96
N GLY A 208 -7.79 8.68 -1.44
CA GLY A 208 -6.85 7.57 -1.29
C GLY A 208 -6.05 7.73 0.00
N LYS A 209 -6.08 6.71 0.86
CA LYS A 209 -5.29 6.66 2.09
C LYS A 209 -4.79 5.23 2.28
N THR A 210 -3.59 5.07 2.82
CA THR A 210 -3.05 3.74 3.14
C THR A 210 -3.45 3.29 4.54
N ASN A 211 -3.28 2.01 4.83
CA ASN A 211 -3.57 1.46 6.16
C ASN A 211 -2.53 1.96 7.19
N PRO A 212 -2.93 2.70 8.25
CA PRO A 212 -2.01 3.29 9.22
C PRO A 212 -1.31 2.25 10.10
N ASN A 213 -1.74 1.00 10.07
CA ASN A 213 -1.07 -0.10 10.78
C ASN A 213 0.22 -0.58 10.11
N PHE A 214 0.40 -0.27 8.83
CA PHE A 214 1.51 -0.77 8.03
C PHE A 214 2.28 0.36 7.34
N SER A 215 1.55 1.38 6.87
CA SER A 215 2.05 2.44 6.00
C SER A 215 2.25 3.74 6.77
N THR A 216 3.42 4.35 6.60
CA THR A 216 3.77 5.63 7.25
C THR A 216 2.91 6.78 6.76
N SER A 217 2.61 6.88 5.47
CA SER A 217 1.71 7.91 4.94
C SER A 217 0.31 7.81 5.55
N GLY A 218 -0.18 6.58 5.78
CA GLY A 218 -1.46 6.31 6.44
C GLY A 218 -1.44 6.74 7.90
N LEU A 219 -0.38 6.40 8.63
CA LEU A 219 -0.17 6.81 10.02
C LEU A 219 -0.06 8.33 10.15
N SER A 220 0.81 8.98 9.36
CA SER A 220 0.98 10.43 9.36
C SER A 220 -0.32 11.15 8.99
N ALA A 221 -1.07 10.63 8.01
CA ALA A 221 -2.38 11.18 7.65
C ALA A 221 -3.41 11.01 8.76
N LEU A 222 -3.41 9.88 9.48
CA LEU A 222 -4.25 9.69 10.66
C LEU A 222 -3.90 10.71 11.75
N ILE A 223 -2.61 10.90 12.05
CA ILE A 223 -2.15 11.88 13.03
C ILE A 223 -2.57 13.31 12.61
N ALA A 224 -2.30 13.69 11.36
CA ALA A 224 -2.62 15.02 10.83
C ALA A 224 -4.14 15.32 10.85
N GLN A 225 -4.98 14.32 10.56
CA GLN A 225 -6.44 14.45 10.68
C GLN A 225 -6.89 14.76 12.11
N TYR A 226 -6.26 14.13 13.11
CA TYR A 226 -6.58 14.38 14.51
C TYR A 226 -6.09 15.75 14.98
N TYR A 227 -4.91 16.19 14.55
CA TYR A 227 -4.46 17.58 14.79
C TYR A 227 -5.40 18.60 14.16
N ALA A 228 -5.83 18.38 12.91
CA ALA A 228 -6.81 19.24 12.26
C ALA A 228 -8.16 19.27 13.02
N ALA A 229 -8.60 18.13 13.54
CA ALA A 229 -9.83 18.03 14.32
C ALA A 229 -9.76 18.77 15.67
N THR A 230 -8.59 18.84 16.29
CA THR A 230 -8.39 19.54 17.56
C THR A 230 -8.07 21.03 17.38
N GLY A 231 -7.52 21.41 16.22
CA GLY A 231 -6.96 22.73 15.96
C GLY A 231 -5.62 22.96 16.67
N SER A 232 -4.94 21.88 17.09
CA SER A 232 -3.62 21.90 17.73
C SER A 232 -2.52 21.68 16.70
N THR A 233 -1.31 22.13 17.00
CA THR A 233 -0.09 21.83 16.22
C THR A 233 1.01 21.16 17.06
N ASP A 234 0.96 21.31 18.38
CA ASP A 234 2.09 21.03 19.27
C ASP A 234 1.84 19.82 20.19
N GLU A 235 0.57 19.52 20.50
CA GLU A 235 0.24 18.41 21.39
C GLU A 235 -1.10 17.79 21.00
N LEU A 236 -1.14 16.45 21.00
CA LEU A 236 -2.33 15.64 20.85
C LEU A 236 -2.40 14.69 22.05
N THR A 237 -3.47 14.75 22.86
CA THR A 237 -3.60 13.94 24.07
C THR A 237 -4.70 12.87 23.94
N THR A 238 -4.70 11.89 24.85
CA THR A 238 -5.77 10.88 24.92
C THR A 238 -7.14 11.49 25.25
N GLU A 239 -7.18 12.58 26.03
CA GLU A 239 -8.41 13.34 26.25
C GLU A 239 -8.96 13.95 24.96
N ASP A 240 -8.09 14.42 24.06
CA ASP A 240 -8.51 14.91 22.75
C ASP A 240 -9.11 13.78 21.90
N LEU A 241 -8.47 12.61 21.89
CA LEU A 241 -8.98 11.45 21.16
C LEU A 241 -10.37 11.00 21.68
N ALA A 242 -10.65 11.22 22.96
CA ALA A 242 -11.91 10.88 23.59
C ALA A 242 -13.07 11.84 23.24
N ARG A 243 -12.78 13.01 22.67
CA ARG A 243 -13.80 14.00 22.28
C ARG A 243 -14.68 13.51 21.13
N THR A 244 -16.00 13.67 21.27
CA THR A 244 -16.98 13.20 20.28
C THR A 244 -16.90 13.93 18.94
N ASP A 245 -16.59 15.22 18.95
CA ASP A 245 -16.38 16.03 17.76
C ASP A 245 -15.13 15.57 16.98
N VAL A 246 -14.04 15.26 17.67
CA VAL A 246 -12.80 14.72 17.08
C VAL A 246 -13.05 13.35 16.46
N GLN A 247 -13.71 12.45 17.18
CA GLN A 247 -14.05 11.12 16.64
C GLN A 247 -14.96 11.21 15.40
N ARG A 248 -15.91 12.16 15.39
CA ARG A 248 -16.79 12.36 14.22
C ARG A 248 -16.01 12.92 13.03
N PHE A 249 -15.11 13.88 13.27
CA PHE A 249 -14.24 14.42 12.23
C PHE A 249 -13.43 13.31 11.55
N ALA A 250 -12.76 12.47 12.35
CA ALA A 250 -12.01 11.33 11.83
C ALA A 250 -12.93 10.35 11.05
N THR A 251 -14.06 9.95 11.63
CA THR A 251 -15.02 9.03 10.97
C THR A 251 -15.52 9.57 9.62
N ASP A 252 -15.83 10.86 9.55
CA ASP A 252 -16.37 11.47 8.34
C ASP A 252 -15.32 11.57 7.22
N ILE A 253 -14.05 11.85 7.55
CA ILE A 253 -12.95 11.78 6.57
C ILE A 253 -12.77 10.34 6.08
N GLU A 254 -12.73 9.38 7.00
CA GLU A 254 -12.57 7.96 6.66
C GLU A 254 -13.71 7.44 5.77
N SER A 255 -14.91 8.03 5.85
CA SER A 255 -16.05 7.64 5.03
C SER A 255 -15.88 7.90 3.52
N ALA A 256 -15.00 8.85 3.15
CA ALA A 256 -14.67 9.18 1.77
C ALA A 256 -13.50 8.35 1.21
N VAL A 257 -12.89 7.49 2.03
CA VAL A 257 -11.80 6.62 1.59
C VAL A 257 -12.34 5.55 0.64
N VAL A 258 -11.74 5.45 -0.56
CA VAL A 258 -12.17 4.49 -1.58
C VAL A 258 -11.77 3.06 -1.25
N HIS A 259 -10.57 2.87 -0.70
CA HIS A 259 -10.01 1.65 -0.16
C HIS A 259 -8.74 2.02 0.63
N TYR A 260 -8.24 1.11 1.47
CA TYR A 260 -6.97 1.28 2.16
C TYR A 260 -5.89 0.47 1.44
N GLY A 261 -4.93 1.15 0.81
CA GLY A 261 -3.78 0.48 0.20
C GLY A 261 -2.72 0.11 1.24
N ASP A 262 -1.96 -0.96 1.00
CA ASP A 262 -0.79 -1.29 1.83
C ASP A 262 0.37 -0.31 1.59
N THR A 263 0.44 0.23 0.37
CA THR A 263 1.42 1.24 -0.04
C THR A 263 0.77 2.36 -0.85
N THR A 264 1.40 3.53 -0.88
CA THR A 264 0.99 4.67 -1.71
C THR A 264 1.10 4.35 -3.20
N LEU A 265 2.04 3.47 -3.55
CA LEU A 265 2.35 3.05 -4.93
C LEU A 265 1.12 2.48 -5.64
N THR A 266 0.25 1.75 -4.94
CA THR A 266 -0.99 1.21 -5.54
C THR A 266 -1.89 2.32 -6.08
N PHE A 267 -2.05 3.43 -5.34
CA PHE A 267 -2.85 4.56 -5.80
C PHE A 267 -2.20 5.27 -6.98
N LEU A 268 -0.90 5.51 -6.91
CA LEU A 268 -0.17 6.24 -7.96
C LEU A 268 -0.09 5.44 -9.27
N ASN A 269 0.11 4.13 -9.19
CA ASN A 269 0.04 3.24 -10.34
C ASN A 269 -1.34 3.23 -11.00
N ASN A 270 -2.39 3.16 -10.18
CA ASN A 270 -3.76 3.21 -10.70
C ASN A 270 -4.09 4.58 -11.29
N LEU A 271 -3.62 5.68 -10.70
CA LEU A 271 -3.71 7.02 -11.28
C LEU A 271 -3.00 7.08 -12.63
N ALA A 272 -1.78 6.57 -12.75
CA ALA A 272 -1.00 6.58 -14.00
C ALA A 272 -1.69 5.74 -15.10
N ARG A 273 -2.21 4.56 -14.74
CA ARG A 273 -2.98 3.70 -15.67
C ARG A 273 -4.28 4.36 -16.14
N ASN A 274 -4.98 5.05 -15.24
CA ASN A 274 -6.19 5.80 -15.59
C ASN A 274 -5.87 7.04 -16.44
N ASP A 275 -4.78 7.74 -16.15
CA ASP A 275 -4.30 8.86 -16.96
C ASP A 275 -3.95 8.45 -18.40
N ALA A 276 -3.26 7.32 -18.56
CA ALA A 276 -2.97 6.75 -19.87
C ALA A 276 -4.27 6.52 -20.70
N ARG A 277 -5.36 6.13 -20.03
CA ARG A 277 -6.71 5.92 -20.60
C ARG A 277 -7.56 7.18 -20.71
N GLY A 278 -7.12 8.31 -20.14
CA GLY A 278 -7.88 9.57 -20.13
C GLY A 278 -8.98 9.65 -19.06
N THR A 279 -8.87 8.85 -17.99
CA THR A 279 -9.86 8.74 -16.90
C THR A 279 -9.26 9.03 -15.51
N ALA A 280 -8.11 9.72 -15.43
CA ALA A 280 -7.45 10.03 -14.16
C ALA A 280 -8.38 10.72 -13.14
N LEU A 281 -9.17 11.69 -13.62
CA LEU A 281 -10.06 12.52 -12.82
C LEU A 281 -11.30 11.80 -12.27
N THR A 282 -11.48 10.50 -12.55
CA THR A 282 -12.58 9.70 -12.01
C THR A 282 -12.15 8.61 -11.04
N TYR A 283 -10.83 8.40 -10.86
CA TYR A 283 -10.31 7.35 -9.99
C TYR A 283 -10.16 7.81 -8.53
N ALA A 284 -9.28 8.77 -8.27
CA ALA A 284 -9.05 9.34 -6.94
C ALA A 284 -8.94 10.86 -7.06
N SER A 285 -9.58 11.57 -6.12
CA SER A 285 -9.61 13.03 -6.08
C SER A 285 -8.43 13.63 -5.31
N ALA A 286 -7.96 12.89 -4.32
CA ALA A 286 -6.83 13.23 -3.48
C ALA A 286 -6.21 11.94 -2.94
N VAL A 287 -4.89 11.91 -2.71
CA VAL A 287 -4.21 10.77 -2.08
C VAL A 287 -3.23 11.28 -1.03
N ALA A 288 -3.32 10.80 0.20
CA ALA A 288 -2.33 11.10 1.22
C ALA A 288 -1.04 10.29 0.95
N VAL A 289 0.04 10.98 0.61
CA VAL A 289 1.32 10.37 0.21
C VAL A 289 2.50 11.15 0.78
N GLU A 290 3.67 10.54 0.75
CA GLU A 290 4.93 11.26 0.97
C GLU A 290 5.27 12.08 -0.28
N GLU A 291 5.79 13.31 -0.11
CA GLU A 291 6.18 14.23 -1.19
C GLU A 291 7.03 13.55 -2.29
N VAL A 292 7.97 12.69 -1.90
CA VAL A 292 8.79 11.91 -2.84
C VAL A 292 7.97 11.04 -3.79
N SER A 293 6.87 10.43 -3.32
CA SER A 293 6.02 9.59 -4.17
C SER A 293 5.28 10.43 -5.22
N LEU A 294 4.90 11.66 -4.89
CA LEU A 294 4.31 12.61 -5.85
C LEU A 294 5.34 13.01 -6.92
N ILE A 295 6.57 13.32 -6.53
CA ILE A 295 7.67 13.64 -7.46
C ILE A 295 7.90 12.46 -8.41
N ASN A 296 7.94 11.23 -7.89
CA ASN A 296 8.14 10.03 -8.68
C ASN A 296 6.99 9.80 -9.68
N TYR A 297 5.73 10.01 -9.26
CA TYR A 297 4.58 9.99 -10.17
C TYR A 297 4.72 10.99 -11.32
N ASN A 298 5.05 12.26 -11.00
CA ASN A 298 5.19 13.31 -12.00
C ASN A 298 6.38 13.09 -12.96
N ARG A 299 7.39 12.32 -12.54
CA ARG A 299 8.50 11.85 -13.39
C ARG A 299 8.13 10.65 -14.27
N GLY A 300 6.92 10.10 -14.14
CA GLY A 300 6.50 8.89 -14.85
C GLY A 300 6.96 7.59 -14.21
N ASN A 301 7.34 7.62 -12.92
CA ASN A 301 7.79 6.47 -12.13
C ASN A 301 6.87 6.22 -10.91
N PRO A 302 5.59 5.82 -11.09
CA PRO A 302 4.61 5.79 -10.01
C PRO A 302 4.87 4.76 -8.89
N ASP A 303 5.66 3.72 -9.12
CA ASP A 303 6.14 2.78 -8.10
C ASP A 303 7.50 3.17 -7.49
N GLY A 304 8.19 4.13 -8.10
CA GLY A 304 9.48 4.61 -7.61
C GLY A 304 10.64 3.66 -7.88
N VAL A 305 10.41 2.57 -8.64
CA VAL A 305 11.41 1.54 -8.98
C VAL A 305 11.49 1.45 -10.49
N LEU A 306 12.67 1.68 -11.06
CA LEU A 306 12.87 1.60 -12.51
C LEU A 306 13.38 0.23 -12.92
N GLU A 307 12.60 -0.50 -13.72
CA GLU A 307 13.08 -1.75 -14.30
C GLU A 307 14.07 -1.49 -15.46
N PRO A 308 15.08 -2.37 -15.66
CA PRO A 308 16.01 -2.22 -16.78
C PRO A 308 15.30 -2.20 -18.15
N GLY A 309 15.42 -1.07 -18.84
CA GLY A 309 14.80 -0.87 -20.16
C GLY A 309 13.39 -0.28 -20.12
N GLU A 310 12.86 0.04 -18.94
CA GLU A 310 11.62 0.78 -18.77
C GLU A 310 11.80 2.25 -19.22
N GLU A 311 10.87 2.74 -20.04
CA GLU A 311 10.82 4.15 -20.44
C GLU A 311 9.83 4.90 -19.54
N LEU A 312 10.31 5.95 -18.88
CA LEU A 312 9.47 6.84 -18.09
C LEU A 312 8.45 7.56 -18.96
N ILE A 313 7.18 7.47 -18.57
CA ILE A 313 6.07 8.16 -19.25
C ILE A 313 5.46 9.16 -18.27
N GLU A 314 5.75 10.44 -18.49
CA GLU A 314 5.13 11.51 -17.71
C GLU A 314 3.60 11.49 -17.84
N PRO A 315 2.86 11.73 -16.74
CA PRO A 315 1.41 11.76 -16.76
C PRO A 315 0.90 12.98 -17.53
N LYS A 316 -0.23 12.82 -18.24
CA LYS A 316 -0.94 13.92 -18.91
C LYS A 316 -1.58 14.85 -17.87
N VAL A 317 -2.05 14.30 -16.76
CA VAL A 317 -2.58 15.02 -15.60
C VAL A 317 -1.58 14.90 -14.45
N PRO A 318 -0.73 15.92 -14.22
CA PRO A 318 0.20 15.90 -13.10
C PRO A 318 -0.53 16.04 -11.76
N LEU A 319 0.14 15.61 -10.70
CA LEU A 319 -0.27 15.85 -9.32
C LEU A 319 0.40 17.10 -8.76
N VAL A 320 -0.28 17.81 -7.87
CA VAL A 320 0.30 18.88 -7.05
C VAL A 320 0.17 18.54 -5.56
N ALA A 321 1.16 18.95 -4.79
CA ALA A 321 1.21 18.77 -3.35
C ALA A 321 0.36 19.83 -2.66
N ILE A 322 -0.72 19.39 -2.00
CA ILE A 322 -1.36 20.21 -0.98
C ILE A 322 -0.65 19.95 0.35
N TYR A 323 -0.01 20.98 0.88
CA TYR A 323 0.50 21.01 2.25
C TYR A 323 -0.64 21.51 3.14
N PRO A 324 -1.22 20.67 4.01
CA PRO A 324 -2.42 21.05 4.76
C PRO A 324 -2.21 22.34 5.58
N GLU A 325 -3.18 23.26 5.55
CA GLU A 325 -3.12 24.51 6.30
C GLU A 325 -2.93 24.27 7.81
N GLU A 326 -3.49 23.18 8.34
CA GLU A 326 -3.36 22.80 9.76
C GLU A 326 -1.93 22.30 10.11
N GLY A 327 -1.11 21.99 9.11
CA GLY A 327 0.25 21.48 9.25
C GLY A 327 0.40 20.02 8.83
N THR A 328 1.66 19.55 8.77
CA THR A 328 1.98 18.18 8.38
C THR A 328 3.18 17.61 9.14
N LEU A 329 3.36 16.28 9.07
CA LEU A 329 4.52 15.58 9.63
C LEU A 329 5.57 15.32 8.54
N PHE A 330 6.84 15.27 8.96
CA PHE A 330 7.91 14.71 8.15
C PHE A 330 8.04 13.20 8.41
N SER A 331 8.08 12.42 7.33
CA SER A 331 8.80 11.15 7.34
C SER A 331 10.29 11.48 7.41
N ASP A 332 10.89 11.31 8.59
CA ASP A 332 12.27 11.68 8.94
C ASP A 332 13.30 10.57 8.71
N ASN A 333 12.82 9.37 8.34
CA ASN A 333 13.61 8.24 7.91
C ASN A 333 14.80 7.93 8.83
N PRO A 334 14.60 7.67 10.12
CA PRO A 334 15.71 7.48 11.04
C PRO A 334 16.50 6.21 10.73
N PHE A 335 17.77 6.19 11.12
CA PHE A 335 18.53 4.96 11.32
C PHE A 335 18.38 4.51 12.78
N PHE A 336 17.83 3.33 13.01
CA PHE A 336 17.85 2.66 14.30
C PHE A 336 18.82 1.48 14.25
N VAL A 337 19.96 1.59 14.94
CA VAL A 337 20.82 0.44 15.21
C VAL A 337 20.23 -0.30 16.42
N LEU A 338 19.66 -1.48 16.18
CA LEU A 338 18.83 -2.16 17.17
C LEU A 338 19.62 -2.53 18.43
N ASP A 339 19.04 -2.29 19.61
CA ASP A 339 19.51 -2.84 20.88
C ASP A 339 18.86 -4.22 21.09
N ALA A 340 19.51 -5.24 20.52
CA ALA A 340 19.01 -6.60 20.50
C ALA A 340 20.14 -7.61 20.71
N ASP A 341 19.82 -8.77 21.27
CA ASP A 341 20.79 -9.81 21.63
C ASP A 341 21.48 -10.46 20.42
N TRP A 342 20.87 -10.36 19.23
CA TRP A 342 21.46 -10.83 17.97
C TRP A 342 22.41 -9.82 17.32
N VAL A 343 22.47 -8.57 17.79
CA VAL A 343 23.35 -7.54 17.22
C VAL A 343 24.68 -7.53 17.96
N THR A 344 25.75 -7.94 17.28
CA THR A 344 27.09 -7.97 17.89
C THR A 344 27.72 -6.57 17.99
N PRO A 345 28.71 -6.35 18.87
CA PRO A 345 29.45 -5.09 18.92
C PRO A 345 30.10 -4.72 17.58
N GLU A 346 30.60 -5.69 16.83
CA GLU A 346 31.20 -5.49 15.51
C GLU A 346 30.16 -5.06 14.47
N GLN A 347 28.97 -5.68 14.50
CA GLN A 347 27.84 -5.26 13.64
C GLN A 347 27.34 -3.86 13.99
N ARG A 348 27.31 -3.49 15.28
CA ARG A 348 26.95 -2.14 15.72
C ARG A 348 27.95 -1.10 15.19
N ALA A 349 29.25 -1.35 15.33
CA ALA A 349 30.28 -0.46 14.80
C ALA A 349 30.21 -0.35 13.26
N ALA A 350 29.96 -1.47 12.57
CA ALA A 350 29.74 -1.49 11.13
C ALA A 350 28.48 -0.71 10.69
N ALA A 351 27.40 -0.80 11.47
CA ALA A 351 26.17 -0.08 11.22
C ALA A 351 26.34 1.44 11.42
N GLU A 352 27.01 1.86 12.49
CA GLU A 352 27.37 3.26 12.76
C GLU A 352 28.26 3.84 11.65
N LEU A 353 29.22 3.06 11.15
CA LEU A 353 30.07 3.45 10.04
C LEU A 353 29.27 3.70 8.74
N PHE A 354 28.30 2.83 8.45
CA PHE A 354 27.40 3.05 7.31
C PHE A 354 26.51 4.28 7.54
N GLU A 355 25.94 4.46 8.73
CA GLU A 355 25.14 5.65 9.08
C GLU A 355 25.94 6.96 8.84
N GLU A 356 27.20 7.00 9.26
CA GLU A 356 28.10 8.12 9.00
C GLU A 356 28.35 8.34 7.50
N PHE A 357 28.48 7.26 6.72
CA PHE A 357 28.62 7.32 5.27
C PHE A 357 27.40 8.00 4.63
N VAL A 358 26.18 7.57 4.91
CA VAL A 358 24.94 8.12 4.32
C VAL A 358 24.76 9.62 4.61
N GLN A 359 25.27 10.08 5.76
CA GLN A 359 25.15 11.47 6.21
C GLN A 359 26.12 12.43 5.52
N ARG A 360 27.08 11.94 4.72
CA ARG A 360 28.09 12.80 4.08
C ARG A 360 27.45 13.72 3.03
N PRO A 361 27.95 14.96 2.84
CA PRO A 361 27.40 15.87 1.85
C PRO A 361 27.37 15.33 0.41
N ALA A 362 28.25 14.39 0.04
CA ALA A 362 28.19 13.75 -1.27
C ALA A 362 26.97 12.84 -1.39
N ASN A 363 26.75 11.96 -0.41
CA ASN A 363 25.63 11.02 -0.39
C ASN A 363 24.29 11.73 -0.16
N GLN A 364 24.29 12.83 0.57
CA GLN A 364 23.12 13.69 0.77
C GLN A 364 22.72 14.49 -0.49
N ARG A 365 23.61 14.62 -1.48
CA ARG A 365 23.19 15.07 -2.83
C ARG A 365 22.48 13.97 -3.60
N ARG A 366 22.87 12.71 -3.40
CA ARG A 366 22.16 11.56 -3.97
C ARG A 366 20.76 11.40 -3.36
N VAL A 367 20.62 11.61 -2.04
CA VAL A 367 19.31 11.76 -1.37
C VAL A 367 18.41 12.76 -2.12
N LEU A 368 18.97 13.93 -2.48
CA LEU A 368 18.25 14.94 -3.25
C LEU A 368 17.90 14.48 -4.68
N GLU A 369 18.82 13.83 -5.39
CA GLU A 369 18.57 13.30 -6.75
C GLU A 369 17.37 12.33 -6.79
N PHE A 370 17.21 11.53 -5.74
CA PHE A 370 16.09 10.62 -5.51
C PHE A 370 14.80 11.32 -5.04
N GLY A 371 14.80 12.64 -4.86
CA GLY A 371 13.61 13.44 -4.54
C GLY A 371 13.32 13.62 -3.05
N PHE A 372 14.21 13.17 -2.17
CA PHE A 372 14.09 13.43 -0.73
C PHE A 372 14.77 14.74 -0.35
N ARG A 373 14.24 15.42 0.68
CA ARG A 373 14.92 16.57 1.28
C ARG A 373 16.14 16.06 2.06
N PRO A 374 17.34 16.66 1.88
CA PRO A 374 18.53 16.24 2.61
C PRO A 374 18.36 16.39 4.13
N GLY A 375 18.74 15.36 4.89
CA GLY A 375 18.82 15.45 6.35
C GLY A 375 20.06 16.20 6.84
N ASN A 376 21.08 16.32 5.99
CA ASN A 376 22.27 17.12 6.29
C ASN A 376 22.08 18.59 5.86
N PRO A 377 22.06 19.57 6.79
CA PRO A 377 21.81 20.97 6.48
C PRO A 377 22.92 21.65 5.65
N ARG A 378 24.05 20.96 5.40
CA ARG A 378 25.09 21.44 4.48
C ARG A 378 24.74 21.23 3.01
N VAL A 379 23.71 20.44 2.72
CA VAL A 379 23.17 20.24 1.37
C VAL A 379 21.84 20.99 1.30
N ALA A 380 21.77 21.99 0.44
CA ALA A 380 20.54 22.76 0.25
C ALA A 380 19.50 21.91 -0.50
N VAL A 381 18.23 22.13 -0.17
CA VAL A 381 17.09 21.65 -0.97
C VAL A 381 17.17 22.28 -2.37
N GLY A 382 16.85 21.50 -3.40
CA GLY A 382 16.86 21.91 -4.80
C GLY A 382 16.09 20.92 -5.67
N ALA A 383 16.26 20.98 -6.99
CA ALA A 383 15.62 20.04 -7.90
C ALA A 383 15.93 18.58 -7.49
N PRO A 384 14.93 17.67 -7.53
CA PRO A 384 13.59 17.83 -8.11
C PRO A 384 12.54 18.43 -7.19
N ILE A 385 12.89 18.88 -5.98
CA ILE A 385 11.93 19.50 -5.07
C ILE A 385 11.65 20.92 -5.56
N SER A 386 10.70 21.03 -6.48
CA SER A 386 10.36 22.26 -7.20
C SER A 386 8.97 22.18 -7.82
N ALA A 387 8.41 23.34 -8.16
CA ALA A 387 7.08 23.46 -8.74
C ALA A 387 6.93 22.71 -10.08
N GLU A 388 8.04 22.46 -10.80
CA GLU A 388 8.07 21.61 -12.01
C GLU A 388 7.52 20.21 -11.73
N PHE A 389 7.79 19.66 -10.55
CA PHE A 389 7.32 18.35 -10.12
C PHE A 389 6.16 18.44 -9.13
N GLY A 390 5.43 19.57 -9.13
CA GLY A 390 4.23 19.75 -8.33
C GLY A 390 4.45 19.96 -6.83
N VAL A 391 5.67 20.29 -6.40
CA VAL A 391 6.02 20.48 -4.98
C VAL A 391 6.61 21.87 -4.71
N ASP A 392 6.54 22.34 -3.47
CA ASP A 392 7.09 23.64 -3.07
C ASP A 392 8.29 23.44 -2.12
N PRO A 393 9.52 23.84 -2.52
CA PRO A 393 10.70 23.71 -1.67
C PRO A 393 10.61 24.53 -0.38
N GLU A 394 9.80 25.59 -0.34
CA GLU A 394 9.59 26.40 0.85
C GLU A 394 8.56 25.78 1.83
N GLN A 395 7.76 24.81 1.40
CA GLN A 395 6.80 24.11 2.27
C GLN A 395 7.38 22.84 2.91
N PRO A 396 6.77 22.30 3.98
CA PRO A 396 5.67 22.88 4.77
C PRO A 396 6.14 24.05 5.66
N GLN A 397 5.28 25.04 5.85
CA GLN A 397 5.50 26.15 6.79
C GLN A 397 5.04 25.84 8.23
N THR A 398 4.12 24.87 8.39
CA THR A 398 3.60 24.41 9.67
C THR A 398 3.90 22.92 9.82
N THR A 399 4.66 22.56 10.85
CA THR A 399 4.99 21.17 11.19
C THR A 399 4.21 20.72 12.41
N LEU A 400 3.75 19.46 12.39
CA LEU A 400 3.09 18.82 13.51
C LEU A 400 4.09 17.95 14.27
N ASP A 401 4.00 17.97 15.60
CA ASP A 401 4.83 17.10 16.45
C ASP A 401 4.33 15.65 16.39
N VAL A 402 5.28 14.70 16.46
CA VAL A 402 4.95 13.28 16.59
C VAL A 402 4.33 13.08 17.98
N PRO A 403 3.07 12.58 18.08
CA PRO A 403 2.41 12.40 19.37
C PRO A 403 3.15 11.41 20.29
N ASP A 404 2.87 11.52 21.59
CA ASP A 404 3.40 10.58 22.58
C ASP A 404 3.08 9.11 22.22
N PRO A 405 3.96 8.14 22.56
CA PRO A 405 3.79 6.75 22.16
C PRO A 405 2.45 6.13 22.55
N GLY A 406 1.92 6.47 23.74
CA GLY A 406 0.60 6.01 24.19
C GLY A 406 -0.56 6.57 23.34
N VAL A 407 -0.43 7.81 22.87
CA VAL A 407 -1.41 8.46 21.99
C VAL A 407 -1.37 7.83 20.60
N LEU A 408 -0.17 7.51 20.08
CA LEU A 408 -0.01 6.80 18.81
C LEU A 408 -0.69 5.42 18.80
N VAL A 409 -0.51 4.63 19.88
CA VAL A 409 -1.18 3.33 20.02
C VAL A 409 -2.70 3.50 20.08
N GLU A 410 -3.20 4.45 20.88
CA GLU A 410 -4.65 4.70 20.98
C GLU A 410 -5.25 5.20 19.65
N LEU A 411 -4.53 6.01 18.87
CA LEU A 411 -4.94 6.41 17.52
C LEU A 411 -5.17 5.20 16.60
N LEU A 412 -4.22 4.26 16.60
CA LEU A 412 -4.31 3.03 15.80
C LEU A 412 -5.47 2.14 16.24
N GLU A 413 -5.69 2.00 17.54
CA GLU A 413 -6.83 1.24 18.09
C GLU A 413 -8.16 1.88 17.69
N ARG A 414 -8.27 3.22 17.76
CA ARG A 414 -9.50 3.94 17.38
C ARG A 414 -9.80 3.84 15.90
N TRP A 415 -8.77 3.88 15.05
CA TRP A 415 -8.93 3.76 13.60
C TRP A 415 -9.68 2.49 13.20
N ASP A 416 -9.48 1.36 13.89
CA ASP A 416 -10.18 0.10 13.59
C ASP A 416 -11.72 0.24 13.66
N THR A 417 -12.19 1.10 14.58
CA THR A 417 -13.63 1.39 14.76
C THR A 417 -14.14 2.56 13.92
N GLN A 418 -13.25 3.41 13.40
CA GLN A 418 -13.61 4.64 12.66
C GLN A 418 -13.50 4.49 11.14
N ARG A 419 -12.61 3.63 10.65
CA ARG A 419 -12.40 3.40 9.21
C ARG A 419 -13.68 3.01 8.48
N LYS A 420 -13.75 3.20 7.17
CA LYS A 420 -14.86 2.67 6.38
C LYS A 420 -14.85 1.13 6.44
N ALA A 421 -15.98 0.52 6.79
CA ALA A 421 -16.06 -0.93 6.88
C ALA A 421 -16.01 -1.55 5.47
N ALA A 422 -15.40 -2.73 5.34
CA ALA A 422 -15.32 -3.45 4.09
C ALA A 422 -16.50 -4.41 3.92
N ARG A 423 -16.84 -4.68 2.65
CA ARG A 423 -17.72 -5.75 2.18
C ARG A 423 -16.99 -6.45 1.03
N VAL A 424 -16.40 -7.60 1.34
CA VAL A 424 -15.50 -8.33 0.44
C VAL A 424 -16.09 -9.69 0.09
N LEU A 425 -16.11 -10.00 -1.21
CA LEU A 425 -16.32 -11.36 -1.70
C LEU A 425 -14.98 -11.92 -2.16
N LEU A 426 -14.43 -12.88 -1.41
CA LEU A 426 -13.29 -13.68 -1.84
C LEU A 426 -13.78 -14.71 -2.86
N VAL A 427 -13.22 -14.70 -4.06
CA VAL A 427 -13.56 -15.61 -5.16
C VAL A 427 -12.31 -16.41 -5.50
N LEU A 428 -12.31 -17.69 -5.12
CA LEU A 428 -11.15 -18.57 -5.29
C LEU A 428 -11.38 -19.56 -6.44
N ASP A 429 -10.40 -19.58 -7.34
CA ASP A 429 -10.28 -20.59 -8.37
C ASP A 429 -9.84 -21.92 -7.73
N VAL A 430 -10.65 -22.96 -7.93
CA VAL A 430 -10.31 -24.33 -7.52
C VAL A 430 -10.24 -25.25 -8.73
N SER A 431 -9.95 -24.72 -9.91
CA SER A 431 -9.74 -25.51 -11.13
C SER A 431 -8.51 -26.42 -11.04
N GLY A 432 -8.42 -27.37 -11.96
CA GLY A 432 -7.33 -28.35 -12.02
C GLY A 432 -5.94 -27.71 -12.17
N SER A 433 -5.84 -26.60 -12.91
CA SER A 433 -4.56 -25.87 -13.10
C SER A 433 -4.05 -25.22 -11.80
N MET A 434 -4.93 -24.98 -10.83
CA MET A 434 -4.55 -24.53 -9.48
C MET A 434 -3.87 -25.65 -8.68
N GLY A 435 -4.00 -26.92 -9.10
CA GLY A 435 -3.25 -28.04 -8.55
C GLY A 435 -1.81 -28.17 -9.05
N ASP A 436 -1.40 -27.35 -10.03
CA ASP A 436 -0.03 -27.35 -10.53
C ASP A 436 0.94 -26.69 -9.52
N PRO A 437 2.24 -27.04 -9.54
CA PRO A 437 3.25 -26.34 -8.76
C PRO A 437 3.30 -24.84 -9.09
N ALA A 438 3.44 -24.00 -8.06
CA ALA A 438 3.48 -22.54 -8.23
C ALA A 438 4.86 -21.98 -8.64
N GLY A 439 5.90 -22.82 -8.64
CA GLY A 439 7.27 -22.40 -8.96
C GLY A 439 8.31 -23.39 -8.42
N VAL A 440 9.45 -22.85 -7.95
CA VAL A 440 10.52 -23.64 -7.33
C VAL A 440 10.08 -24.07 -5.92
N GLY A 441 9.55 -25.29 -5.80
CA GLY A 441 9.08 -25.83 -4.52
C GLY A 441 8.09 -26.97 -4.72
N SER A 442 7.47 -27.41 -3.61
CA SER A 442 6.43 -28.44 -3.62
C SER A 442 5.00 -27.90 -3.47
N ALA A 443 4.85 -26.60 -3.19
CA ALA A 443 3.54 -25.98 -3.00
C ALA A 443 2.84 -25.77 -4.35
N THR A 444 1.54 -26.11 -4.38
CA THR A 444 0.64 -25.86 -5.50
C THR A 444 0.17 -24.41 -5.52
N LYS A 445 -0.31 -23.92 -6.67
CA LYS A 445 -0.90 -22.57 -6.77
C LYS A 445 -2.08 -22.38 -5.82
N LEU A 446 -2.91 -23.42 -5.64
CA LEU A 446 -4.03 -23.40 -4.71
C LEU A 446 -3.56 -23.28 -3.25
N GLU A 447 -2.54 -24.02 -2.85
CA GLU A 447 -1.99 -23.93 -1.49
C GLU A 447 -1.49 -22.51 -1.19
N LEU A 448 -0.77 -21.88 -2.12
CA LEU A 448 -0.36 -20.48 -1.97
C LEU A 448 -1.55 -19.52 -1.90
N ALA A 449 -2.60 -19.76 -2.69
CA ALA A 449 -3.82 -18.94 -2.65
C ALA A 449 -4.58 -19.11 -1.33
N ILE A 450 -4.64 -20.34 -0.78
CA ILE A 450 -5.22 -20.63 0.55
C ILE A 450 -4.42 -19.92 1.64
N ASP A 451 -3.09 -20.02 1.62
CA ASP A 451 -2.22 -19.39 2.61
C ASP A 451 -2.37 -17.86 2.57
N ALA A 452 -2.34 -17.27 1.37
CA ALA A 452 -2.53 -15.83 1.19
C ALA A 452 -3.93 -15.36 1.64
N ALA A 453 -4.99 -16.05 1.21
CA ALA A 453 -6.35 -15.73 1.62
C ALA A 453 -6.53 -15.89 3.14
N GLY A 454 -5.98 -16.96 3.73
CA GLY A 454 -6.03 -17.23 5.16
C GLY A 454 -5.31 -16.17 5.99
N ALA A 455 -4.10 -15.76 5.57
CA ALA A 455 -3.35 -14.68 6.20
C ALA A 455 -4.07 -13.32 6.09
N SER A 456 -4.77 -13.06 4.99
CA SER A 456 -5.55 -11.82 4.82
C SER A 456 -6.72 -11.70 5.79
N LEU A 457 -7.26 -12.82 6.30
CA LEU A 457 -8.42 -12.82 7.21
C LEU A 457 -8.15 -12.06 8.51
N ASP A 458 -6.89 -12.01 8.96
CA ASP A 458 -6.50 -11.33 10.19
C ASP A 458 -6.36 -9.81 10.01
N GLN A 459 -6.44 -9.30 8.78
CA GLN A 459 -6.39 -7.86 8.48
C GLN A 459 -7.77 -7.19 8.52
N PHE A 460 -8.86 -7.96 8.48
CA PHE A 460 -10.22 -7.44 8.58
C PHE A 460 -10.58 -7.08 10.03
N ALA A 461 -11.36 -6.01 10.21
CA ALA A 461 -11.99 -5.66 11.48
C ALA A 461 -13.23 -6.53 11.68
N ASP A 462 -13.65 -6.69 12.92
CA ASP A 462 -14.80 -7.54 13.28
C ASP A 462 -16.11 -7.17 12.55
N ARG A 463 -16.28 -5.89 12.21
CA ARG A 463 -17.44 -5.35 11.48
C ARG A 463 -17.36 -5.48 9.95
N ASP A 464 -16.22 -5.87 9.41
CA ASP A 464 -16.08 -6.09 7.98
C ASP A 464 -16.89 -7.31 7.56
N ALA A 465 -17.57 -7.22 6.43
CA ALA A 465 -18.37 -8.30 5.89
C ALA A 465 -17.55 -9.09 4.87
N VAL A 466 -17.32 -10.37 5.12
CA VAL A 466 -16.51 -11.23 4.24
C VAL A 466 -17.32 -12.45 3.83
N GLY A 467 -17.35 -12.73 2.53
CA GLY A 467 -17.88 -13.96 1.94
C GLY A 467 -16.78 -14.75 1.25
N LEU A 468 -17.01 -16.05 1.08
CA LEU A 468 -16.14 -16.96 0.34
C LEU A 468 -16.96 -17.69 -0.73
N ARG A 469 -16.55 -17.48 -1.97
CA ARG A 469 -17.03 -18.16 -3.17
C ARG A 469 -15.88 -18.92 -3.80
N ILE A 470 -16.17 -20.11 -4.32
CA ILE A 470 -15.24 -20.88 -5.14
C ILE A 470 -15.81 -21.06 -6.54
N PHE A 471 -14.93 -21.32 -7.51
CA PHE A 471 -15.35 -21.66 -8.86
C PHE A 471 -14.44 -22.68 -9.53
N SER A 472 -15.07 -23.51 -10.36
CA SER A 472 -14.48 -24.47 -11.30
C SER A 472 -15.64 -25.06 -12.10
N THR A 473 -15.42 -25.67 -13.26
CA THR A 473 -16.52 -26.35 -13.95
C THR A 473 -17.00 -27.56 -13.14
N GLU A 474 -18.31 -27.84 -13.16
CA GLU A 474 -18.89 -29.07 -12.60
C GLU A 474 -18.62 -29.28 -11.08
N LEU A 475 -18.69 -28.23 -10.25
CA LEU A 475 -18.34 -28.27 -8.80
C LEU A 475 -19.11 -29.32 -7.98
N GLU A 476 -20.35 -29.64 -8.36
CA GLU A 476 -21.16 -30.65 -7.66
C GLU A 476 -20.95 -32.07 -8.19
N GLY A 477 -19.95 -32.27 -9.04
CA GLY A 477 -19.53 -33.56 -9.61
C GLY A 477 -19.77 -33.66 -11.12
N PRO A 478 -19.30 -34.76 -11.75
CA PRO A 478 -19.24 -34.87 -13.20
C PRO A 478 -20.58 -34.63 -13.90
N GLY A 479 -20.59 -33.69 -14.85
CA GLY A 479 -21.77 -33.26 -15.60
C GLY A 479 -22.72 -32.31 -14.86
N SER A 480 -22.32 -31.75 -13.72
CA SER A 480 -23.03 -30.63 -13.09
C SER A 480 -22.86 -29.34 -13.91
N GLN A 481 -23.88 -28.48 -13.88
CA GLN A 481 -23.82 -27.12 -14.45
C GLN A 481 -23.48 -26.06 -13.39
N THR A 482 -23.07 -26.50 -12.20
CA THR A 482 -22.73 -25.62 -11.08
C THR A 482 -21.27 -25.23 -11.19
N ASP A 483 -21.01 -24.03 -11.69
CA ASP A 483 -19.66 -23.54 -11.97
C ASP A 483 -19.10 -22.61 -10.87
N LEU A 484 -19.96 -22.19 -9.94
CA LEU A 484 -19.61 -21.42 -8.75
C LEU A 484 -20.40 -21.88 -7.53
N LEU A 485 -19.81 -21.73 -6.35
CA LEU A 485 -20.46 -22.07 -5.07
C LEU A 485 -20.07 -21.10 -3.96
N ASP A 486 -21.06 -20.53 -3.28
CA ASP A 486 -20.85 -19.75 -2.06
C ASP A 486 -20.67 -20.67 -0.85
N LEU A 487 -19.43 -20.82 -0.38
CA LEU A 487 -19.12 -21.64 0.81
C LEU A 487 -19.47 -20.91 2.11
N VAL A 488 -19.29 -19.59 2.11
CA VAL A 488 -19.65 -18.71 3.22
C VAL A 488 -20.33 -17.46 2.64
N PRO A 489 -21.60 -17.17 3.01
CA PRO A 489 -22.26 -15.96 2.54
C PRO A 489 -21.62 -14.72 3.17
N ILE A 490 -21.63 -13.61 2.43
CA ILE A 490 -21.13 -12.31 2.90
C ILE A 490 -21.84 -11.94 4.21
N GLY A 491 -21.06 -11.63 5.23
CA GLY A 491 -21.55 -11.11 6.51
C GLY A 491 -20.40 -10.80 7.46
N PRO A 492 -20.68 -10.17 8.62
CA PRO A 492 -19.64 -9.77 9.57
C PRO A 492 -18.70 -10.92 9.89
N ILE A 493 -17.41 -10.65 9.84
CA ILE A 493 -16.37 -11.66 10.02
C ILE A 493 -16.25 -12.10 11.48
N ASP A 494 -16.72 -11.28 12.43
CA ASP A 494 -16.83 -11.66 13.85
C ASP A 494 -17.57 -13.00 14.02
N GLY A 495 -16.93 -13.91 14.74
CA GLY A 495 -17.39 -15.29 14.93
C GLY A 495 -17.39 -16.18 13.66
N ARG A 496 -16.94 -15.68 12.50
CA ARG A 496 -16.83 -16.44 11.24
C ARG A 496 -15.42 -16.64 10.72
N ARG A 497 -14.40 -15.96 11.29
CA ARG A 497 -12.99 -16.10 10.89
C ARG A 497 -12.54 -17.56 10.83
N ASP A 498 -12.80 -18.33 11.90
CA ASP A 498 -12.43 -19.75 11.95
C ASP A 498 -13.21 -20.59 10.94
N GLN A 499 -14.46 -20.24 10.63
CA GLN A 499 -15.23 -20.90 9.60
C GLN A 499 -14.64 -20.63 8.20
N LEU A 500 -14.29 -19.39 7.90
CA LEU A 500 -13.64 -19.02 6.63
C LEU A 500 -12.31 -19.76 6.48
N ARG A 501 -11.46 -19.73 7.52
CA ARG A 501 -10.17 -20.43 7.55
C ARG A 501 -10.33 -21.93 7.33
N ALA A 502 -11.24 -22.58 8.07
CA ALA A 502 -11.51 -24.01 7.89
C ALA A 502 -12.09 -24.37 6.51
N ARG A 503 -12.82 -23.45 5.86
CA ARG A 503 -13.31 -23.65 4.48
C ARG A 503 -12.21 -23.50 3.45
N LEU A 504 -11.30 -22.54 3.63
CA LEU A 504 -10.13 -22.35 2.78
C LEU A 504 -9.19 -23.56 2.83
N GLU A 505 -8.85 -24.02 4.03
CA GLU A 505 -7.97 -25.19 4.25
C GLU A 505 -8.56 -26.50 3.68
N GLY A 506 -9.88 -26.56 3.48
CA GLY A 506 -10.58 -27.71 2.94
C GLY A 506 -10.70 -27.74 1.41
N LEU A 507 -10.17 -26.74 0.70
CA LEU A 507 -10.30 -26.65 -0.76
C LEU A 507 -9.35 -27.64 -1.45
N THR A 508 -9.81 -28.21 -2.57
CA THR A 508 -9.02 -29.10 -3.41
C THR A 508 -9.25 -28.76 -4.88
N PRO A 509 -8.24 -28.90 -5.76
CA PRO A 509 -8.41 -28.67 -7.19
C PRO A 509 -9.43 -29.64 -7.81
N VAL A 510 -10.21 -29.15 -8.78
CA VAL A 510 -11.30 -29.88 -9.45
C VAL A 510 -11.07 -29.89 -10.98
N LEU A 511 -11.93 -29.26 -11.78
CA LEU A 511 -12.00 -29.42 -13.24
C LEU A 511 -11.62 -28.11 -13.96
N GLY A 512 -12.37 -27.64 -14.96
CA GLY A 512 -12.02 -26.47 -15.77
C GLY A 512 -12.22 -25.12 -15.07
N THR A 513 -11.91 -24.04 -15.80
CA THR A 513 -11.82 -22.67 -15.27
C THR A 513 -12.76 -21.71 -16.01
N PRO A 514 -14.01 -21.52 -15.54
CA PRO A 514 -15.00 -20.59 -16.11
C PRO A 514 -14.77 -19.15 -15.61
N LEU A 515 -13.55 -18.64 -15.82
CA LEU A 515 -13.04 -17.42 -15.20
C LEU A 515 -13.89 -16.19 -15.52
N TYR A 516 -14.21 -15.98 -16.80
CA TYR A 516 -14.86 -14.73 -17.23
C TYR A 516 -16.31 -14.61 -16.76
N ASP A 517 -17.08 -15.69 -16.89
CA ASP A 517 -18.48 -15.72 -16.46
C ASP A 517 -18.60 -15.57 -14.92
N VAL A 518 -17.73 -16.23 -14.16
CA VAL A 518 -17.71 -16.11 -12.70
C VAL A 518 -17.30 -14.71 -12.24
N THR A 519 -16.35 -14.10 -12.95
CA THR A 519 -15.93 -12.72 -12.67
C THR A 519 -17.09 -11.75 -12.89
N ALA A 520 -17.81 -11.89 -14.01
CA ALA A 520 -18.98 -11.08 -14.31
C ALA A 520 -20.10 -11.28 -13.28
N ASP A 521 -20.48 -12.53 -12.94
CA ASP A 521 -21.51 -12.82 -11.93
C ASP A 521 -21.15 -12.22 -10.56
N SER A 522 -19.90 -12.41 -10.12
CA SER A 522 -19.44 -11.93 -8.83
C SER A 522 -19.43 -10.40 -8.77
N TYR A 523 -19.06 -9.73 -9.88
CA TYR A 523 -19.15 -8.28 -10.01
C TYR A 523 -20.61 -7.80 -9.99
N GLU A 524 -21.47 -8.36 -10.84
CA GLU A 524 -22.89 -8.00 -10.94
C GLU A 524 -23.61 -8.11 -9.60
N ARG A 525 -23.34 -9.19 -8.84
CA ARG A 525 -23.87 -9.35 -7.50
C ARG A 525 -23.44 -8.23 -6.56
N MET A 526 -22.15 -7.88 -6.57
CA MET A 526 -21.62 -6.84 -5.69
C MET A 526 -22.17 -5.45 -6.06
N VAL A 527 -22.45 -5.22 -7.34
CA VAL A 527 -23.15 -4.03 -7.86
C VAL A 527 -24.61 -4.00 -7.41
N ASP A 528 -25.35 -5.09 -7.58
CA ASP A 528 -26.78 -5.19 -7.25
C ASP A 528 -27.04 -5.05 -5.75
N GLU A 529 -26.11 -5.53 -4.93
CA GLU A 529 -26.16 -5.47 -3.46
C GLU A 529 -25.22 -4.39 -2.88
N TYR A 530 -24.91 -3.34 -3.64
CA TYR A 530 -23.96 -2.30 -3.24
C TYR A 530 -24.38 -1.56 -1.95
N GLU A 531 -23.45 -1.45 -1.00
CA GLU A 531 -23.61 -0.69 0.26
C GLU A 531 -22.72 0.57 0.25
N ALA A 532 -23.33 1.77 0.16
CA ALA A 532 -22.60 3.03 -0.02
C ALA A 532 -21.71 3.42 1.18
N ASP A 533 -22.07 2.96 2.38
CA ASP A 533 -21.32 3.16 3.63
C ASP A 533 -20.17 2.15 3.79
N ARG A 534 -19.95 1.26 2.81
CA ARG A 534 -18.87 0.26 2.81
C ARG A 534 -17.95 0.35 1.60
N ILE A 535 -16.73 -0.13 1.77
CA ILE A 535 -15.84 -0.47 0.66
C ILE A 535 -16.33 -1.81 0.08
N ASN A 536 -16.82 -1.80 -1.15
CA ASN A 536 -17.32 -3.01 -1.81
C ASN A 536 -16.23 -3.56 -2.73
N ALA A 537 -15.81 -4.81 -2.53
CA ALA A 537 -14.72 -5.41 -3.31
C ALA A 537 -14.98 -6.88 -3.66
N VAL A 538 -14.52 -7.27 -4.84
CA VAL A 538 -14.34 -8.66 -5.25
C VAL A 538 -12.84 -8.91 -5.28
N VAL A 539 -12.36 -9.91 -4.54
CA VAL A 539 -10.96 -10.35 -4.57
C VAL A 539 -10.93 -11.70 -5.27
N LEU A 540 -10.41 -11.71 -6.49
CA LEU A 540 -10.34 -12.90 -7.35
C LEU A 540 -8.93 -13.49 -7.30
N LEU A 541 -8.82 -14.75 -6.86
CA LEU A 541 -7.56 -15.50 -6.77
C LEU A 541 -7.60 -16.64 -7.78
N THR A 542 -6.82 -16.54 -8.85
CA THR A 542 -6.80 -17.47 -10.01
C THR A 542 -5.41 -17.51 -10.63
N ASP A 543 -5.10 -18.55 -11.40
CA ASP A 543 -3.91 -18.60 -12.27
C ASP A 543 -4.13 -17.94 -13.64
N GLY A 544 -5.32 -17.36 -13.87
CA GLY A 544 -5.60 -16.40 -14.94
C GLY A 544 -5.97 -17.02 -16.30
N ARG A 545 -6.08 -18.34 -16.38
CA ARG A 545 -6.43 -19.04 -17.62
C ARG A 545 -7.93 -19.35 -17.68
N ASN A 546 -8.63 -18.78 -18.66
CA ASN A 546 -10.01 -19.17 -18.95
C ASN A 546 -10.02 -20.41 -19.86
N ASP A 547 -10.61 -21.51 -19.39
CA ASP A 547 -10.71 -22.79 -20.12
C ASP A 547 -12.18 -23.15 -20.47
N ASP A 548 -13.09 -22.17 -20.40
CA ASP A 548 -14.48 -22.31 -20.83
C ASP A 548 -14.72 -21.57 -22.18
N PRO A 549 -14.68 -22.29 -23.32
CA PRO A 549 -14.92 -21.71 -24.63
C PRO A 549 -16.42 -21.51 -24.96
N ASP A 550 -17.31 -22.13 -24.19
CA ASP A 550 -18.77 -22.03 -24.38
C ASP A 550 -19.40 -20.96 -23.46
N GLY A 551 -18.58 -20.29 -22.65
CA GLY A 551 -18.97 -19.23 -21.74
C GLY A 551 -19.62 -18.02 -22.41
N GLN A 552 -20.41 -17.29 -21.64
CA GLN A 552 -21.16 -16.12 -22.13
C GLN A 552 -20.22 -14.95 -22.44
N TYR A 553 -19.16 -14.78 -21.64
CA TYR A 553 -18.20 -13.69 -21.75
C TYR A 553 -16.87 -14.21 -22.32
N ASP A 554 -16.39 -13.54 -23.37
CA ASP A 554 -14.95 -13.50 -23.66
C ASP A 554 -14.28 -12.35 -22.89
N LEU A 555 -12.95 -12.23 -22.97
CA LEU A 555 -12.23 -11.17 -22.27
C LEU A 555 -12.70 -9.75 -22.66
N SER A 556 -13.06 -9.53 -23.92
CA SER A 556 -13.47 -8.20 -24.38
C SER A 556 -14.85 -7.86 -23.81
N ALA A 557 -15.78 -8.80 -23.87
CA ALA A 557 -17.11 -8.67 -23.30
C ALA A 557 -17.08 -8.50 -21.78
N LEU A 558 -16.20 -9.23 -21.08
CA LEU A 558 -15.99 -9.03 -19.65
C LEU A 558 -15.50 -7.62 -19.34
N LEU A 559 -14.47 -7.15 -20.04
CA LEU A 559 -13.93 -5.80 -19.81
C LEU A 559 -14.98 -4.71 -20.08
N GLU A 560 -15.85 -4.88 -21.08
CA GLU A 560 -16.99 -3.99 -21.30
C GLU A 560 -18.01 -4.05 -20.17
N GLN A 561 -18.26 -5.24 -19.60
CA GLN A 561 -19.19 -5.42 -18.48
C GLN A 561 -18.68 -4.79 -17.17
N LEU A 562 -17.36 -4.71 -17.00
CA LEU A 562 -16.69 -4.16 -15.82
C LEU A 562 -16.50 -2.63 -15.87
N THR A 563 -16.85 -1.97 -16.98
CA THR A 563 -16.69 -0.51 -17.17
C THR A 563 -18.03 0.20 -17.27
#